data_AF-A0A124F3L4-F1
#
_entry.id   AF-A0A124F3L4-F1
#
_cell.length_a   1.000
_cell.length_b   1.000
_cell.length_c   1.000
_cell.angle_alpha   90.00
_cell.angle_beta   90.00
_cell.angle_gamma   90.00
#
_symmetry.space_group_name_H-M   'P 1'
#
loop_
_entity.id
_entity.type
_entity.pdbx_description
1 polymer ?
#
loop_
_entity_poly.entity_id
_entity_poly.type
_entity_poly.pdbx_seq_one_letter_code
_entity_poly.pdbx_strand_id
1 'polypeptide(L)'
;MKGAEYGSNLIATTRINQQYKPTKKDFENAEVLVMNYASWENKPVVQWYYPTRYKQTAHLIEKVDKIDVQIDYEINKSMNSFVADFDIWIIQVADQQFKHEETKPRSTKKQTIKELTKKSKWKLW
;
A
#
# COMPACT_ATOMS: atom_id res chain seq x y z
N MET A 1 24.95 6.72 17.90
CA MET A 1 24.02 6.27 16.85
C MET A 1 22.94 7.32 16.65
N LYS A 2 23.04 8.14 15.59
CA LYS A 2 21.95 9.02 15.10
C LYS A 2 21.18 8.22 14.05
N GLY A 3 20.08 7.58 14.42
CA GLY A 3 19.35 6.69 13.51
C GLY A 3 17.84 6.57 13.78
N ALA A 4 17.27 7.46 14.60
CA ALA A 4 15.87 7.40 14.99
C ALA A 4 14.94 8.28 14.15
N GLU A 5 15.46 9.16 13.28
CA GLU A 5 14.62 10.13 12.54
C GLU A 5 14.02 9.60 11.23
N TYR A 6 14.43 8.42 10.73
CA TYR A 6 13.99 7.91 9.43
C TYR A 6 13.83 6.39 9.42
N GLY A 7 12.94 5.87 10.28
CA GLY A 7 12.52 4.47 10.17
C GLY A 7 11.89 4.20 8.80
N SER A 8 12.12 3.00 8.25
CA SER A 8 11.41 2.54 7.05
C SER A 8 9.92 2.49 7.32
N ASN A 9 9.11 2.92 6.37
CA ASN A 9 7.65 2.90 6.46
C ASN A 9 7.10 1.77 5.60
N LEU A 10 6.06 1.08 6.06
CA LEU A 10 5.34 0.14 5.21
C LEU A 10 4.20 0.88 4.49
N ILE A 11 4.15 0.79 3.17
CA ILE A 11 3.12 1.42 2.36
C ILE A 11 2.28 0.34 1.69
N ALA A 12 0.96 0.43 1.84
CA ALA A 12 -0.02 -0.32 1.07
C ALA A 12 -0.80 0.66 0.18
N THR A 13 -0.87 0.37 -1.11
CA THR A 13 -1.62 1.19 -2.07
C THR A 13 -3.04 0.65 -2.23
N THR A 14 -4.04 1.52 -2.31
CA THR A 14 -5.44 1.13 -2.54
C THR A 14 -6.09 2.05 -3.57
N ARG A 15 -7.21 1.60 -4.17
CA ARG A 15 -8.04 2.41 -5.05
C ARG A 15 -9.33 2.79 -4.33
N ILE A 16 -9.57 4.09 -4.20
CA ILE A 16 -10.83 4.63 -3.68
C ILE A 16 -11.35 5.62 -4.72
N ASN A 17 -12.54 5.36 -5.27
CA ASN A 17 -13.19 6.21 -6.27
C ASN A 17 -14.54 6.67 -5.73
N GLN A 18 -14.55 7.78 -5.01
CA GLN A 18 -15.77 8.38 -4.45
C GLN A 18 -15.70 9.91 -4.49
N GLN A 19 -16.87 10.55 -4.48
CA GLN A 19 -16.99 12.01 -4.59
C GLN A 19 -16.51 12.76 -3.35
N TYR A 20 -16.68 12.16 -2.17
CA TYR A 20 -16.34 12.80 -0.89
C TYR A 20 -14.97 12.36 -0.39
N LYS A 21 -14.38 13.16 0.50
CA LYS A 21 -13.10 12.81 1.11
C LYS A 21 -13.21 11.46 1.84
N PRO A 22 -12.28 10.52 1.62
CA PRO A 22 -12.32 9.24 2.30
C PRO A 22 -12.23 9.33 3.81
N THR A 23 -12.95 8.43 4.48
CA THR A 23 -12.93 8.20 5.92
C THR A 23 -12.04 7.03 6.26
N LYS A 24 -11.71 6.85 7.55
CA LYS A 24 -11.02 5.65 8.03
C LYS A 24 -11.72 4.35 7.63
N LYS A 25 -13.05 4.31 7.69
CA LYS A 25 -13.83 3.12 7.34
C LYS A 25 -13.72 2.79 5.85
N ASP A 26 -13.62 3.81 5.00
CA ASP A 26 -13.39 3.61 3.57
C ASP A 26 -12.03 2.96 3.34
N PHE A 27 -10.98 3.48 3.98
CA PHE A 27 -9.64 2.87 3.91
C PHE A 27 -9.62 1.44 4.46
N GLU A 28 -10.20 1.17 5.63
CA GLU A 28 -10.21 -0.19 6.20
C GLU A 28 -10.86 -1.22 5.27
N ASN A 29 -11.94 -0.85 4.57
CA ASN A 29 -12.67 -1.75 3.69
C ASN A 29 -12.15 -1.76 2.25
N ALA A 30 -11.25 -0.84 1.89
CA ALA A 30 -10.74 -0.75 0.53
C ALA A 30 -9.86 -1.96 0.20
N GLU A 31 -9.99 -2.44 -1.05
CA GLU A 31 -9.12 -3.48 -1.59
C GLU A 31 -7.73 -2.90 -1.84
N VAL A 32 -6.70 -3.62 -1.39
CA VAL A 32 -5.31 -3.32 -1.69
C VAL A 32 -5.12 -3.48 -3.20
N LEU A 33 -4.37 -2.56 -3.81
CA LEU A 33 -4.02 -2.65 -5.21
C LEU A 33 -3.24 -3.96 -5.43
N VAL A 34 -3.70 -4.78 -6.37
CA VAL A 34 -3.01 -5.99 -6.80
C VAL A 34 -2.53 -5.76 -8.22
N MET A 35 -1.21 -5.84 -8.41
CA MET A 35 -0.61 -5.59 -9.73
C MET A 35 -0.49 -6.86 -10.54
N ASN A 36 -0.87 -6.76 -11.82
CA ASN A 36 -0.83 -7.86 -12.77
C ASN A 36 -0.29 -7.46 -14.16
N TYR A 37 0.26 -6.25 -14.29
CA TYR A 37 1.00 -5.84 -15.49
C TYR A 37 2.44 -6.35 -15.48
N ALA A 38 3.08 -6.42 -16.64
CA ALA A 38 4.48 -6.87 -16.78
C ALA A 38 4.77 -8.18 -16.01
N SER A 39 5.82 -8.23 -15.20
CA SER A 39 6.22 -9.38 -14.38
C SER A 39 5.58 -9.38 -12.98
N TRP A 40 4.58 -8.54 -12.73
CA TRP A 40 3.86 -8.55 -11.46
C TRP A 40 2.95 -9.79 -11.38
N GLU A 41 3.28 -10.72 -10.48
CA GLU A 41 2.63 -12.03 -10.34
C GLU A 41 1.32 -11.98 -9.53
N ASN A 42 0.42 -11.03 -9.81
CA ASN A 42 -0.83 -10.84 -9.04
C ASN A 42 -0.57 -10.70 -7.52
N LYS A 43 0.45 -9.92 -7.15
CA LYS A 43 0.81 -9.68 -5.75
C LYS A 43 0.22 -8.34 -5.26
N PRO A 44 -0.27 -8.29 -4.01
CA PRO A 44 -0.68 -7.03 -3.40
C PRO A 44 0.53 -6.10 -3.27
N VAL A 45 0.32 -4.81 -3.51
CA VAL A 45 1.36 -3.79 -3.40
C VAL A 45 1.50 -3.37 -1.95
N VAL A 46 2.38 -4.08 -1.26
CA VAL A 46 2.85 -3.75 0.09
C VAL A 46 4.37 -3.69 0.03
N GLN A 47 4.95 -2.52 0.31
CA GLN A 47 6.37 -2.24 0.09
C GLN A 47 6.97 -1.47 1.27
N TRP A 48 8.25 -1.74 1.56
CA TRP A 48 9.00 -0.91 2.49
C TRP A 48 9.57 0.31 1.78
N TYR A 49 9.28 1.47 2.35
CA TYR A 49 9.66 2.78 1.85
C TYR A 49 10.71 3.42 2.77
N TYR A 50 11.85 3.80 2.20
CA TYR A 50 12.83 4.64 2.84
C TYR A 50 12.50 6.11 2.59
N PRO A 51 12.23 6.91 3.65
CA PRO A 51 11.82 8.30 3.51
C PRO A 51 13.00 9.25 3.21
N THR A 52 14.04 8.80 2.51
CA THR A 52 15.24 9.58 2.20
C THR A 52 14.92 10.88 1.46
N ARG A 53 13.89 10.85 0.61
CA ARG A 53 13.42 12.01 -0.18
C ARG A 53 12.02 12.49 0.21
N TYR A 54 11.49 12.05 1.36
CA TYR A 54 10.11 12.36 1.78
C TYR A 54 9.79 13.87 1.74
N LYS A 55 10.74 14.74 2.10
CA LYS A 55 10.53 16.20 2.05
C LYS A 55 10.15 16.72 0.66
N GLN A 56 10.58 16.05 -0.41
CA GLN A 56 10.27 16.43 -1.79
C GLN A 56 8.82 16.09 -2.17
N THR A 57 8.23 15.07 -1.54
CA THR A 57 6.88 14.58 -1.86
C THR A 57 5.86 14.82 -0.75
N ALA A 58 6.28 15.33 0.42
CA ALA A 58 5.40 15.55 1.57
C ALA A 58 4.18 16.42 1.24
N HIS A 59 4.32 17.37 0.31
CA HIS A 59 3.22 18.24 -0.15
C HIS A 59 2.12 17.49 -0.93
N LEU A 60 2.39 16.27 -1.40
CA LEU A 60 1.43 15.39 -2.08
C LEU A 60 0.65 14.51 -1.10
N ILE A 61 1.03 14.51 0.18
CA ILE A 61 0.52 13.56 1.17
C ILE A 61 -0.33 14.32 2.18
N GLU A 62 -1.60 13.91 2.28
CA GLU A 62 -2.49 14.37 3.34
C GLU A 62 -2.73 13.23 4.34
N LYS A 63 -2.59 13.55 5.63
CA LYS A 63 -3.00 12.63 6.69
C LYS A 63 -4.51 12.72 6.91
N VAL A 64 -5.21 11.62 6.66
CA VAL A 64 -6.66 11.52 6.87
C VAL A 64 -7.00 11.02 8.28
N ASP A 65 -6.44 9.90 8.70
CA ASP A 65 -6.72 9.26 10.01
C ASP A 65 -5.55 8.34 10.42
N LYS A 66 -5.75 7.49 11.44
CA LYS A 66 -4.84 6.45 11.92
C LYS A 66 -5.56 5.10 11.97
N ILE A 67 -4.89 4.05 11.49
CA ILE A 67 -5.35 2.65 11.58
C ILE A 67 -4.32 1.88 12.41
N ASP A 68 -4.79 1.12 13.39
CA ASP A 68 -3.92 0.28 14.22
C ASP A 68 -3.51 -0.98 13.45
N VAL A 69 -2.20 -1.24 13.41
CA VAL A 69 -1.63 -2.43 12.77
C VAL A 69 -1.26 -3.44 13.85
N GLN A 70 -1.84 -4.63 13.78
CA GLN A 70 -1.66 -5.73 14.72
C GLN A 70 -0.79 -6.85 14.15
N ILE A 71 -0.53 -6.83 12.85
CA ILE A 71 0.35 -7.78 12.16
C ILE A 71 1.78 -7.28 12.20
N ASP A 72 2.70 -8.17 12.57
CA ASP A 72 4.12 -7.89 12.61
C ASP A 72 4.72 -8.12 11.22
N TYR A 73 5.10 -7.02 10.56
CA TYR A 73 5.75 -7.09 9.25
C TYR A 73 7.27 -7.14 9.42
N GLU A 74 7.87 -8.25 9.01
CA GLU A 74 9.32 -8.41 9.02
C GLU A 74 9.95 -7.81 7.76
N ILE A 75 10.84 -6.84 7.95
CA ILE A 75 11.52 -6.12 6.87
C ILE A 75 12.36 -7.04 5.99
N ASN A 76 13.03 -8.02 6.61
CA ASN A 76 13.92 -8.98 5.95
C ASN A 76 13.18 -10.11 5.22
N LYS A 77 11.87 -10.27 5.46
CA LYS A 77 11.01 -11.27 4.80
C LYS A 77 9.99 -10.64 3.87
N SER A 78 10.05 -9.32 3.68
CA SER A 78 9.03 -8.62 2.89
C SER A 78 9.10 -9.04 1.43
N MET A 79 7.93 -9.28 0.84
CA MET A 79 7.79 -9.82 -0.52
C MET A 79 8.20 -8.85 -1.63
N ASN A 80 8.34 -7.55 -1.34
CA ASN A 80 8.61 -6.54 -2.35
C ASN A 80 9.62 -5.53 -1.80
N SER A 81 10.73 -5.40 -2.53
CA SER A 81 11.94 -4.61 -2.29
C SER A 81 11.76 -3.25 -1.60
N PHE A 82 12.86 -2.76 -1.03
CA PHE A 82 12.95 -1.40 -0.51
C PHE A 82 12.92 -0.36 -1.63
N VAL A 83 12.07 0.66 -1.48
CA VAL A 83 11.91 1.77 -2.43
C VAL A 83 12.15 3.12 -1.75
N ALA A 84 12.66 4.12 -2.48
CA ALA A 84 12.98 5.45 -1.94
C ALA A 84 12.27 6.61 -2.64
N ASP A 85 11.91 6.45 -3.91
CA ASP A 85 11.25 7.47 -4.73
C ASP A 85 9.74 7.26 -4.70
N PHE A 86 9.02 8.04 -3.89
CA PHE A 86 7.58 7.85 -3.63
C PHE A 86 6.74 8.10 -4.89
N ASP A 87 7.06 9.14 -5.64
CA ASP A 87 6.42 9.49 -6.91
C ASP A 87 6.58 8.37 -7.95
N ILE A 88 7.75 7.75 -8.04
CA ILE A 88 7.97 6.64 -8.98
C ILE A 88 7.29 5.36 -8.49
N TRP A 89 7.65 4.89 -7.29
CA TRP A 89 7.30 3.54 -6.85
C TRP A 89 5.87 3.41 -6.30
N ILE A 90 5.24 4.52 -5.90
CA ILE A 90 3.86 4.53 -5.41
C ILE A 90 2.92 5.11 -6.48
N ILE A 91 3.20 6.31 -6.99
CA ILE A 91 2.28 7.00 -7.92
C ILE A 91 2.38 6.41 -9.33
N GLN A 92 3.55 6.47 -9.99
CA GLN A 92 3.69 6.01 -11.39
C GLN A 92 3.40 4.52 -11.55
N VAL A 93 3.78 3.70 -10.57
CA VAL A 93 3.48 2.26 -10.57
C VAL A 93 1.96 1.99 -10.49
N ALA A 94 1.22 2.77 -9.68
CA ALA A 94 -0.23 2.68 -9.65
C ALA A 94 -0.86 3.12 -10.99
N ASP A 95 -0.35 4.21 -11.59
CA ASP A 95 -0.81 4.69 -12.89
C ASP A 95 -0.57 3.66 -14.01
N GLN A 96 0.57 2.97 -14.00
CA GLN A 96 0.86 1.89 -14.93
C GLN A 96 -0.15 0.74 -14.80
N GLN A 97 -0.51 0.37 -13.57
CA GLN A 97 -1.54 -0.63 -13.32
C GLN A 97 -2.91 -0.14 -13.84
N PHE A 98 -3.29 1.12 -13.61
CA PHE A 98 -4.56 1.67 -14.11
C PHE A 98 -4.61 1.69 -15.64
N LYS A 99 -3.53 2.07 -16.30
CA LYS A 99 -3.42 2.03 -17.76
C LYS A 99 -3.48 0.61 -18.31
N HIS A 100 -2.85 -0.36 -17.63
CA HIS A 100 -2.94 -1.77 -18.03
C HIS A 100 -4.38 -2.28 -18.05
N GLU A 101 -5.17 -1.85 -17.06
CA GLU A 101 -6.57 -2.24 -16.90
C GLU A 101 -7.53 -1.69 -17.96
N GLU A 102 -7.11 -0.71 -18.75
CA GLU A 102 -7.89 -0.22 -19.89
C GLU A 102 -8.05 -1.29 -20.98
N THR A 103 -7.12 -2.25 -21.05
CA THR A 103 -7.08 -3.27 -22.11
C THR A 103 -7.08 -4.71 -21.58
N LYS A 104 -6.82 -4.90 -20.29
CA LYS A 104 -6.68 -6.22 -19.67
C LYS A 104 -7.47 -6.29 -18.36
N PRO A 105 -8.04 -7.45 -18.01
CA PRO A 105 -8.79 -7.58 -16.77
C PRO A 105 -7.90 -7.41 -15.54
N ARG A 106 -8.51 -6.93 -14.46
CA ARG A 106 -7.88 -6.87 -13.14
C ARG A 106 -7.58 -8.27 -12.61
N SER A 107 -6.68 -8.32 -11.63
CA SER A 107 -6.50 -9.53 -10.82
C SER A 107 -7.82 -9.91 -10.14
N THR A 108 -8.13 -11.20 -10.10
CA THR A 108 -9.26 -11.73 -9.32
C THR A 108 -8.92 -11.87 -7.83
N LYS A 109 -7.63 -11.73 -7.47
CA LYS A 109 -7.17 -11.77 -6.08
C LYS A 109 -7.64 -10.51 -5.35
N LYS A 110 -8.18 -10.72 -4.15
CA LYS A 110 -8.71 -9.67 -3.30
C LYS A 110 -8.13 -9.77 -1.91
N GLN A 111 -7.77 -8.62 -1.35
CA GLN A 111 -7.34 -8.46 0.02
C GLN A 111 -7.63 -7.03 0.44
N THR A 112 -8.23 -6.85 1.60
CA THR A 112 -8.57 -5.52 2.15
C THR A 112 -7.47 -5.00 3.07
N ILE A 113 -7.45 -3.68 3.30
CA ILE A 113 -6.56 -3.08 4.30
C ILE A 113 -6.82 -3.63 5.70
N LYS A 114 -8.09 -3.91 6.05
CA LYS A 114 -8.44 -4.55 7.32
C LYS A 114 -7.78 -5.93 7.48
N GLU A 115 -7.74 -6.74 6.41
CA GLU A 115 -7.08 -8.05 6.41
C GLU A 115 -5.54 -7.95 6.46
N LEU A 116 -4.96 -6.88 5.92
CA LEU A 116 -3.52 -6.60 6.06
C LEU A 116 -3.15 -6.07 7.46
N THR A 117 -4.07 -5.45 8.18
CA THR A 117 -3.73 -4.76 9.42
C THR A 117 -4.14 -5.51 10.68
N LYS A 118 -5.19 -6.33 10.63
CA LYS A 118 -5.71 -7.02 11.82
C LYS A 118 -5.31 -8.49 11.80
N LYS A 119 -4.82 -9.00 12.94
CA LYS A 119 -4.66 -10.45 13.13
C LYS A 119 -6.04 -11.10 13.01
N SER A 120 -6.16 -12.16 12.21
CA SER A 120 -7.41 -12.90 12.10
C SER A 120 -7.83 -13.36 13.50
N LYS A 121 -8.95 -12.84 13.99
CA LYS A 121 -9.60 -13.43 15.16
C LYS A 121 -10.20 -14.73 14.65
N TRP A 122 -9.57 -15.84 14.99
CA TRP A 122 -10.07 -17.19 14.82
C TRP A 122 -11.59 -17.24 14.60
N LYS A 123 -12.02 -17.70 13.41
CA LYS A 123 -13.38 -18.22 13.27
C LYS A 123 -13.40 -19.50 14.10
N LEU A 124 -13.90 -19.42 15.32
CA LEU A 124 -14.39 -20.60 16.00
C LEU A 124 -15.64 -21.03 15.22
N TRP A 125 -15.43 -22.08 14.42
CA TRP A 125 -16.37 -23.08 13.92
C TRP A 125 -17.84 -22.81 14.19
#